data_AF-A0A4R1JQY2-F1
#
_entry.id   AF-A0A4R1JQY2-F1
#
_cell.length_a   1.000
_cell.length_b   1.000
_cell.length_c   1.000
_cell.angle_alpha   90.00
_cell.angle_beta   90.00
_cell.angle_gamma   90.00
#
_symmetry.space_group_name_H-M   'P 1'
#
loop_
_entity.id
_entity.type
_entity.pdbx_description
1 polymer ?
#
loop_
_entity_poly.entity_id
_entity_poly.type
_entity_poly.pdbx_seq_one_letter_code
_entity_poly.pdbx_strand_id
1 'polypeptide(L)'
;MISRRNKIIAFLIISINIYFIPVSISIILSNGGPEGVSYWVLPFSILINLFFVPAVLSFKKNFEQRVSRINEVGIAMIVLILVLGIVSIYI
;
A
#
# COMPACT_ATOMS: atom_id res chain seq x y z
N MET A 1 0.16 17.68 17.25
CA MET A 1 -1.06 18.13 16.56
C MET A 1 -0.91 17.64 15.13
N ILE A 2 -1.76 16.68 14.73
CA ILE A 2 -1.58 15.98 13.46
C ILE A 2 -1.65 17.02 12.35
N SER A 3 -0.56 17.15 11.59
CA SER A 3 -0.60 18.01 10.42
C SER A 3 -1.71 17.48 9.50
N ARG A 4 -2.48 18.38 8.91
CA ARG A 4 -3.56 18.01 7.97
C ARG A 4 -3.02 17.09 6.86
N ARG A 5 -1.77 17.31 6.44
CA ARG A 5 -1.02 16.49 5.49
C ARG A 5 -0.90 15.03 5.94
N ASN A 6 -0.49 14.77 7.18
CA ASN A 6 -0.28 13.40 7.67
C ASN A 6 -1.58 12.59 7.69
N LYS A 7 -2.70 13.23 8.02
CA LYS A 7 -4.03 12.59 7.94
C LYS A 7 -4.41 12.23 6.50
N ILE A 8 -4.12 13.13 5.55
CA ILE A 8 -4.40 12.89 4.13
C ILE A 8 -3.56 11.71 3.63
N ILE A 9 -2.27 11.67 3.94
CA ILE A 9 -1.38 10.56 3.57
C ILE A 9 -1.88 9.24 4.17
N ALA A 10 -2.18 9.21 5.47
CA ALA A 10 -2.69 8.01 6.13
C ALA A 10 -4.02 7.54 5.52
N PHE A 11 -4.93 8.47 5.21
CA PHE A 11 -6.19 8.17 4.55
C PHE A 11 -5.98 7.54 3.16
N LEU A 12 -5.11 8.13 2.33
CA LEU A 12 -4.77 7.58 1.01
C LEU A 12 -4.21 6.16 1.08
N ILE A 13 -3.28 5.92 2.02
CA ILE A 13 -2.70 4.58 2.22
C ILE A 13 -3.79 3.58 2.61
N ILE A 14 -4.69 3.94 3.54
CA ILE A 14 -5.81 3.10 3.95
C ILE A 14 -6.73 2.79 2.75
N SER A 15 -7.12 3.80 1.97
CA SER A 15 -7.99 3.62 0.80
C SER A 15 -7.39 2.68 -0.23
N ILE A 16 -6.10 2.83 -0.52
CA ILE A 16 -5.37 1.95 -1.45
C ILE A 16 -5.31 0.52 -0.91
N ASN A 17 -5.04 0.37 0.38
CA ASN A 17 -4.96 -0.94 1.04
C ASN A 17 -6.29 -1.69 1.04
N ILE A 18 -7.43 -1.00 1.15
CA ILE A 18 -8.77 -1.62 1.03
C ILE A 18 -8.92 -2.34 -0.32
N TYR A 19 -8.24 -1.88 -1.37
CA TYR A 19 -8.19 -2.55 -2.66
C TYR A 19 -7.12 -3.65 -2.73
N PHE A 20 -5.88 -3.38 -2.30
CA PHE A 20 -4.76 -4.32 -2.46
C PHE A 20 -4.77 -5.50 -1.49
N ILE A 21 -5.48 -5.43 -0.36
CA ILE A 21 -5.67 -6.57 0.54
C ILE A 21 -6.50 -7.67 -0.16
N PRO A 22 -7.73 -7.40 -0.66
CA PRO A 22 -8.50 -8.36 -1.45
C PRO A 22 -7.73 -8.90 -2.66
N VAL A 23 -6.99 -8.03 -3.38
CA VAL A 23 -6.17 -8.46 -4.53
C VAL A 23 -5.14 -9.50 -4.10
N SER A 24 -4.39 -9.25 -3.02
CA SER A 24 -3.39 -10.21 -2.52
C SER A 24 -4.03 -11.54 -2.14
N ILE A 25 -5.18 -11.49 -1.45
CA ILE A 25 -5.93 -12.68 -1.07
C ILE A 25 -6.40 -13.44 -2.31
N SER A 26 -6.93 -12.75 -3.32
CA SER A 26 -7.39 -13.37 -4.57
C SER A 26 -6.27 -14.06 -5.33
N ILE A 27 -5.07 -13.48 -5.36
CA ILE A 27 -3.89 -14.08 -6.01
C ILE A 27 -3.49 -15.37 -5.29
N ILE A 28 -3.47 -15.36 -3.97
CA ILE A 28 -3.14 -16.55 -3.17
C ILE A 28 -4.19 -17.64 -3.35
N LEU A 29 -5.49 -17.30 -3.27
CA LEU A 29 -6.58 -18.26 -3.41
C LEU A 29 -6.70 -18.84 -4.83
N SER A 30 -6.34 -18.06 -5.85
CA SER A 30 -6.33 -18.52 -7.25
C SER A 30 -5.04 -19.25 -7.64
N ASN A 31 -4.13 -19.49 -6.71
CA ASN A 31 -2.78 -20.01 -6.98
C ASN A 31 -2.05 -19.24 -8.09
N GLY A 32 -2.21 -17.90 -8.11
CA GLY A 32 -1.59 -17.02 -9.09
C GLY A 32 -2.32 -16.97 -10.45
N GLY A 33 -3.45 -17.64 -10.62
CA GLY A 33 -4.20 -17.69 -11.87
C GLY A 33 -3.54 -18.58 -12.93
N PRO A 34 -3.85 -18.39 -14.23
CA PRO A 34 -3.25 -19.15 -15.32
C PRO A 34 -1.72 -19.08 -15.26
N GLU A 35 -1.07 -20.23 -15.21
CA GLU A 35 0.39 -20.38 -15.11
C GLU A 35 1.05 -19.63 -13.92
N GLY A 36 0.27 -19.21 -12.92
CA GLY A 36 0.80 -18.46 -11.77
C GLY A 36 1.25 -17.04 -12.09
N VAL A 37 0.87 -16.48 -13.24
CA VAL A 37 1.30 -15.14 -13.71
C VAL A 37 1.02 -14.03 -12.69
N SER A 38 -0.04 -14.16 -11.89
CA SER A 38 -0.39 -13.14 -10.90
C SER A 38 0.56 -13.13 -9.69
N TYR A 39 1.36 -14.19 -9.48
CA TYR A 39 2.40 -14.19 -8.44
C TYR A 39 3.49 -13.14 -8.69
N TRP A 40 3.69 -12.71 -9.92
CA TRP A 40 4.62 -11.63 -10.24
C TRP A 40 4.18 -10.29 -9.64
N VAL A 41 2.87 -10.09 -9.45
CA VAL A 41 2.28 -8.87 -8.88
C VAL A 41 2.20 -8.95 -7.35
N LEU A 42 2.17 -10.15 -6.78
CA LEU A 42 1.96 -10.37 -5.35
C LEU A 42 2.98 -9.66 -4.44
N PRO A 43 4.31 -9.66 -4.71
CA PRO A 43 5.29 -8.96 -3.88
C PRO A 43 4.99 -7.47 -3.75
N PHE A 44 4.56 -6.83 -4.83
CA PHE A 44 4.21 -5.40 -4.84
C PHE A 44 2.94 -5.14 -4.04
N SER A 45 1.93 -5.99 -4.22
CA SER A 45 0.68 -5.93 -3.47
C SER A 45 0.91 -6.10 -1.96
N ILE A 46 1.78 -7.01 -1.55
CA ILE A 46 2.16 -7.21 -0.15
C ILE A 46 2.93 -6.00 0.41
N LEU A 47 3.86 -5.42 -0.36
CA LEU A 47 4.59 -4.22 0.06
C LEU A 47 3.66 -3.04 0.33
N ILE A 48 2.65 -2.83 -0.52
CA ILE A 48 1.60 -1.82 -0.28
C ILE A 48 0.84 -2.12 1.02
N ASN A 49 0.57 -3.41 1.27
CA ASN A 49 -0.15 -3.87 2.46
C ASN A 49 0.58 -3.66 3.79
N LEU A 50 1.91 -3.62 3.78
CA LEU A 50 2.72 -3.35 4.98
C LEU A 50 2.43 -1.98 5.59
N PHE A 51 2.02 -1.00 4.77
CA PHE A 51 1.77 0.36 5.24
C PHE A 51 0.37 0.58 5.83
N PHE A 52 -0.51 -0.45 5.83
CA PHE A 52 -1.84 -0.34 6.41
C PHE A 52 -1.81 -0.01 7.90
N VAL A 53 -1.07 -0.80 8.68
CA VAL A 53 -0.99 -0.67 10.13
C VAL A 53 -0.43 0.70 10.56
N PRO A 54 0.73 1.18 10.05
CA PRO A 54 1.23 2.50 10.40
C PRO A 54 0.29 3.64 9.95
N ALA A 55 -0.47 3.47 8.86
CA ALA A 55 -1.48 4.43 8.45
C ALA A 55 -2.65 4.52 9.45
N VAL A 56 -3.18 3.39 9.90
CA VAL A 56 -4.23 3.35 10.94
C VAL A 56 -3.72 3.91 12.28
N LEU A 57 -2.49 3.56 12.67
CA LEU A 57 -1.87 4.07 13.89
C LEU A 57 -1.64 5.59 13.85
N SER A 58 -1.60 6.22 12.67
CA SER A 58 -1.45 7.66 12.52
C SER A 58 -2.62 8.46 13.10
N PHE A 59 -3.77 7.83 13.32
CA PHE A 59 -4.93 8.44 13.97
C PHE A 59 -4.89 8.32 15.50
N LYS A 60 -3.96 7.54 16.06
CA LYS A 60 -3.74 7.44 17.51
C LYS A 60 -2.70 8.46 17.97
N LYS A 61 -3.07 9.31 18.95
CA LYS A 61 -2.21 10.38 19.51
C LYS A 61 -0.80 9.92 19.93
N ASN A 62 -0.67 8.70 20.45
CA ASN A 62 0.62 8.19 20.94
C ASN A 62 1.60 7.77 19.84
N PHE A 63 1.09 7.53 18.62
CA PHE A 63 1.87 6.97 17.51
C PHE A 63 2.06 7.94 16.35
N GLU A 64 1.15 8.92 16.22
CA GLU A 64 1.09 9.95 15.18
C GLU A 64 2.46 10.42 14.63
N GLN A 65 3.35 10.88 15.49
CA GLN A 65 4.65 11.41 15.05
C GLN A 65 5.62 10.32 14.58
N ARG A 66 5.64 9.16 15.24
CA ARG A 66 6.53 8.04 14.88
C ARG A 66 6.13 7.42 13.55
N VAL A 67 4.83 7.23 13.33
CA VAL A 67 4.31 6.58 12.12
C VAL A 67 4.18 7.55 10.95
N SER A 68 4.19 8.87 11.17
CA SER A 68 4.15 9.86 10.09
C SER A 68 5.29 9.67 9.08
N ARG A 69 6.52 9.45 9.54
CA ARG A 69 7.67 9.24 8.64
C ARG A 69 7.54 7.91 7.88
N ILE A 70 7.00 6.89 8.54
CA ILE A 70 6.75 5.58 7.92
C ILE A 70 5.70 5.72 6.81
N ASN A 71 4.63 6.49 7.06
CA ASN A 71 3.59 6.75 6.07
C ASN A 71 4.08 7.61 4.90
N GLU A 72 5.03 8.53 5.13
CA GLU A 72 5.69 9.28 4.06
C GLU A 72 6.52 8.36 3.14
N VAL A 73 7.26 7.42 3.71
CA VAL A 73 7.95 6.39 2.92
C VAL A 73 6.94 5.48 2.22
N GLY A 74 5.87 5.09 2.90
CA GLY A 74 4.82 4.25 2.36
C GLY A 74 4.14 4.85 1.15
N ILE A 75 3.73 6.12 1.21
CA ILE A 75 3.08 6.77 0.07
C ILE A 75 4.06 6.95 -1.10
N ALA A 76 5.34 7.24 -0.85
CA ALA A 76 6.36 7.31 -1.90
C ALA A 76 6.55 5.95 -2.59
N MET A 77 6.60 4.86 -1.81
CA MET A 77 6.73 3.50 -2.33
C MET A 77 5.48 3.09 -3.13
N ILE A 78 4.27 3.41 -2.66
CA ILE A 78 3.03 3.15 -3.38
C ILE A 78 3.03 3.90 -4.73
N VAL A 79 3.39 5.19 -4.75
CA VAL A 79 3.47 5.97 -5.98
C VAL A 79 4.49 5.36 -6.95
N LEU A 80 5.66 4.96 -6.46
CA LEU A 80 6.68 4.31 -7.28
C LEU A 80 6.16 3.02 -7.93
N ILE A 81 5.52 2.15 -7.15
CA ILE A 81 4.94 0.89 -7.65
C ILE A 81 3.88 1.17 -8.73
N LEU A 82 2.99 2.15 -8.51
CA LEU A 82 1.96 2.51 -9.48
C LEU A 82 2.59 3.05 -10.78
N VAL A 83 3.60 3.91 -10.70
CA VAL A 83 4.30 4.44 -11.88
C VAL A 83 5.00 3.32 -12.64
N LEU A 84 5.72 2.43 -11.97
CA LEU A 84 6.38 1.29 -12.60
C LEU A 84 5.37 0.36 -13.28
N GLY A 85 4.21 0.10 -12.63
CA GLY A 85 3.13 -0.67 -13.22
C GLY A 85 2.57 -0.02 -14.48
N ILE A 86 2.34 1.30 -14.46
CA ILE A 86 1.90 2.04 -15.65
C ILE A 86 2.95 1.94 -16.77
N VAL A 87 4.22 2.18 -16.47
CA VAL A 87 5.31 2.11 -17.46
C VAL A 87 5.40 0.72 -18.10
N SER A 88 5.24 -0.35 -17.32
CA SER A 88 5.25 -1.73 -17.84
C SER A 88 4.10 -2.05 -18.81
N ILE A 89 3.02 -1.27 -18.83
CA ILE A 89 1.91 -1.46 -19.78
C ILE A 89 2.25 -0.85 -21.15
N TYR A 90 3.11 0.17 -21.19
CA TYR A 90 3.46 0.92 -22.40
C TYR A 90 4.76 0.46 -23.08
N ILE A 91 5.43 -0.55 -22.51
CA ILE A 91 6.63 -1.20 -23.08
C ILE A 91 6.22 -2.56 -23.62
#